data_AF-A0A7S0B8K0-F1
#
_entry.id   AF-A0A7S0B8K0-F1
#
_cell.length_a   1.000
_cell.length_b   1.000
_cell.length_c   1.000
_cell.angle_alpha   90.00
_cell.angle_beta   90.00
_cell.angle_gamma   90.00
#
_symmetry.space_group_name_H-M   'P 1'
#
loop_
_entity.id
_entity.type
_entity.pdbx_description
1 polymer ?
#
loop_
_entity_poly.entity_id
_entity_poly.type
_entity_poly.pdbx_seq_one_letter_code
_entity_poly.pdbx_strand_id
1 'polypeptide(L)'
;FGSSAGSRKSQAPPAPKPLGQFSLLVSAQSLLAGMAKHTKKVGITGKYGTRYGASLRKIVKRYEIQQRTKYACSFCGKESVKRLAAGVWKCKSKQCKKTMAGGCWTLTTGPAATVRATIARLKKAQQGGTEEK
;
A
#
# COMPACT_ATOMS: atom_id res chain seq x y z
N PHE A 1 18.98 -8.52 35.41
CA PHE A 1 19.71 -7.48 34.66
C PHE A 1 19.47 -7.68 33.17
N GLY A 2 18.70 -6.91 32.40
CA GLY A 2 17.78 -5.80 32.61
C GLY A 2 17.11 -5.59 31.25
N SER A 3 15.78 -5.67 31.19
CA SER A 3 14.97 -5.42 29.99
C SER A 3 15.02 -3.94 29.60
N SER A 4 15.58 -3.60 28.44
CA SER A 4 15.48 -2.25 27.87
C SER A 4 14.29 -2.17 26.91
N ALA A 5 13.13 -1.84 27.47
CA ALA A 5 11.95 -1.42 26.71
C ALA A 5 12.21 -0.04 26.07
N GLY A 6 12.48 -0.03 24.77
CA GLY A 6 12.63 1.18 23.97
C GLY A 6 11.28 1.86 23.73
N SER A 7 10.92 2.79 24.60
CA SER A 7 9.76 3.67 24.50
C SER A 7 9.93 4.64 23.32
N ARG A 8 9.18 4.42 22.22
CA ARG A 8 9.11 5.36 21.10
C ARG A 8 8.23 6.54 21.51
N LYS A 9 8.85 7.63 21.95
CA LYS A 9 8.18 8.92 22.14
C LYS A 9 7.45 9.32 20.86
N SER A 10 6.13 9.43 20.98
CA SER A 10 5.21 10.02 20.02
C SER A 10 5.55 11.48 19.79
N GLN A 11 5.94 11.85 18.57
CA GLN A 11 5.97 13.26 18.15
C GLN A 11 4.57 13.63 17.63
N ALA A 12 3.90 14.54 18.34
CA ALA A 12 2.70 15.21 17.87
C ALA A 12 3.08 16.34 16.88
N PRO A 13 2.29 16.59 15.83
CA PRO A 13 2.53 17.72 14.93
C PRO A 13 2.09 19.06 15.56
N PRO A 14 2.73 20.20 15.17
CA PRO A 14 2.40 21.52 15.72
C PRO A 14 1.07 22.06 15.20
N ALA A 15 0.33 22.74 16.08
CA ALA A 15 -0.92 23.43 15.79
C ALA A 15 -0.71 24.72 14.95
N PRO A 16 -1.65 25.08 14.05
CA PRO A 16 -1.60 26.33 13.31
C PRO A 16 -2.15 27.53 14.12
N LYS A 17 -1.53 28.70 13.95
CA LYS A 17 -1.89 29.97 14.61
C LYS A 17 -3.13 30.63 13.98
N PRO A 18 -3.93 31.40 14.73
CA PRO A 18 -5.03 32.19 14.19
C PRO A 18 -4.60 33.63 13.95
N LEU A 19 -4.86 34.19 12.76
CA LEU A 19 -4.98 35.63 12.57
C LEU A 19 -6.07 35.88 11.52
N GLY A 20 -7.08 36.63 11.92
CA GLY A 20 -8.30 36.84 11.17
C GLY A 20 -8.22 37.99 10.16
N GLN A 21 -9.28 38.00 9.34
CA GLN A 21 -9.93 39.15 8.71
C GLN A 21 -9.16 39.88 7.60
N PHE A 22 -9.36 39.40 6.37
CA PHE A 22 -9.50 40.29 5.21
C PHE A 22 -10.63 39.82 4.31
N SER A 23 -11.67 40.65 4.27
CA SER A 23 -12.60 40.90 3.17
C SER A 23 -13.49 39.78 2.62
N LEU A 24 -14.77 40.15 2.57
CA LEU A 24 -15.92 39.53 1.93
C LEU A 24 -15.69 39.13 0.46
N LEU A 25 -16.55 38.19 0.02
CA LEU A 25 -16.89 37.80 -1.35
C LEU A 25 -15.90 36.87 -2.07
N VAL A 26 -16.11 35.55 -1.94
CA VAL A 26 -16.29 34.64 -3.08
C VAL A 26 -17.16 33.46 -2.64
N SER A 27 -18.34 33.40 -3.26
CA SER A 27 -19.13 32.22 -3.62
C SER A 27 -18.84 30.88 -2.94
N ALA A 28 -19.85 30.40 -2.18
CA ALA A 28 -20.54 29.15 -2.47
C ALA A 28 -19.69 28.03 -3.13
N GLN A 29 -18.85 27.35 -2.36
CA GLN A 29 -18.28 26.06 -2.76
C GLN A 29 -17.68 25.33 -1.55
N SER A 30 -18.52 24.70 -0.71
CA SER A 30 -18.06 23.60 0.15
C SER A 30 -19.19 22.72 0.73
N LEU A 31 -20.29 22.53 0.01
CA LEU A 31 -21.35 21.57 0.41
C LEU A 31 -21.57 20.42 -0.59
N LEU A 32 -20.60 20.12 -1.46
CA LEU A 32 -20.75 19.08 -2.49
C LEU A 32 -19.59 18.08 -2.51
N ALA A 33 -19.27 17.48 -1.36
CA ALA A 33 -18.46 16.27 -1.33
C ALA A 33 -19.08 15.15 -0.46
N GLY A 34 -20.39 15.21 -0.22
CA GLY A 34 -21.07 14.30 0.71
C GLY A 34 -21.70 13.04 0.11
N MET A 35 -21.90 12.94 -1.21
CA MET A 35 -22.79 11.92 -1.78
C MET A 35 -22.41 11.47 -3.19
N ALA A 36 -21.45 10.54 -3.30
CA ALA A 36 -21.42 9.63 -4.46
C ALA A 36 -20.86 8.24 -4.07
N LYS A 37 -21.06 7.79 -2.83
CA LYS A 37 -20.75 6.41 -2.46
C LYS A 37 -21.88 5.51 -2.95
N HIS A 38 -21.68 4.91 -4.13
CA HIS A 38 -22.66 4.01 -4.75
C HIS A 38 -23.06 2.83 -3.84
N THR A 39 -22.20 2.43 -2.89
CA THR A 39 -22.50 1.32 -1.97
C THR A 39 -21.96 1.58 -0.56
N LYS A 40 -22.71 1.15 0.47
CA LYS A 40 -22.30 1.28 1.88
C LYS A 40 -21.30 0.20 2.32
N LYS A 41 -21.54 -1.06 1.93
CA LYS A 41 -20.78 -2.24 2.43
C LYS A 41 -20.02 -2.98 1.32
N VAL A 42 -20.65 -3.20 0.17
CA VAL A 42 -20.20 -4.16 -0.84
C VAL A 42 -19.06 -3.66 -1.74
N GLY A 43 -18.97 -2.36 -2.04
CA GLY A 43 -17.93 -1.80 -2.91
C GLY A 43 -17.87 -2.49 -4.26
N ILE A 44 -16.66 -2.83 -4.71
CA ILE A 44 -16.35 -3.46 -6.01
C ILE A 44 -17.12 -4.78 -6.22
N THR A 45 -17.44 -5.49 -5.14
CA THR A 45 -18.18 -6.77 -5.21
C THR A 45 -19.69 -6.60 -5.44
N GLY A 46 -20.18 -5.36 -5.63
CA GLY A 46 -21.55 -5.09 -6.07
C GLY A 46 -21.90 -5.76 -7.40
N LYS A 47 -20.91 -6.00 -8.28
CA LYS A 47 -21.09 -6.70 -9.56
C LYS A 47 -21.67 -8.12 -9.44
N TYR A 48 -21.49 -8.76 -8.28
CA TYR A 48 -21.97 -10.12 -8.06
C TYR A 48 -23.45 -10.18 -7.64
N GLY A 49 -24.09 -9.04 -7.34
CA GLY A 49 -25.48 -8.99 -6.88
C GLY A 49 -25.69 -9.83 -5.63
N THR A 50 -26.77 -10.60 -5.57
CA THR A 50 -27.18 -11.44 -4.43
C THR A 50 -26.58 -12.86 -4.43
N ARG A 51 -25.87 -13.29 -5.49
CA ARG A 51 -25.72 -14.71 -5.88
C ARG A 51 -24.84 -15.63 -5.00
N TYR A 52 -23.87 -15.14 -4.23
CA TYR A 52 -22.84 -16.01 -3.62
C TYR A 52 -22.76 -15.91 -2.09
N GLY A 53 -23.72 -15.23 -1.45
CA GLY A 53 -23.68 -15.01 0.00
C GLY A 53 -22.64 -13.95 0.44
N ALA A 54 -22.69 -13.56 1.71
CA ALA A 54 -21.87 -12.44 2.21
C ALA A 54 -20.41 -12.82 2.46
N SER A 55 -20.14 -14.03 2.96
CA SER A 55 -18.79 -14.48 3.37
C SER A 55 -17.83 -14.55 2.17
N LEU A 56 -18.25 -15.17 1.07
CA LEU A 56 -17.44 -15.26 -0.14
C LEU A 56 -17.17 -13.87 -0.75
N ARG A 57 -18.18 -13.01 -0.82
CA ARG A 57 -18.02 -11.63 -1.32
C ARG A 57 -17.06 -10.80 -0.48
N LYS A 58 -17.06 -10.95 0.85
CA LYS A 58 -16.09 -10.27 1.74
C LYS A 58 -14.65 -10.69 1.44
N ILE A 59 -14.41 -11.99 1.20
CA ILE A 59 -13.09 -12.52 0.86
C ILE A 59 -12.63 -11.99 -0.50
N VAL A 60 -13.48 -12.13 -1.52
CA VAL A 60 -13.20 -11.66 -2.89
C VAL A 60 -12.96 -10.15 -2.92
N LYS A 61 -13.71 -9.37 -2.14
CA LYS A 61 -13.51 -7.92 -2.03
C LYS A 61 -12.08 -7.57 -1.64
N ARG A 62 -11.49 -8.28 -0.66
CA ARG A 62 -10.11 -8.05 -0.24
C ARG A 62 -9.12 -8.28 -1.38
N TYR A 63 -9.25 -9.42 -2.08
CA TYR A 63 -8.39 -9.74 -3.21
C TYR A 63 -8.59 -8.81 -4.41
N GLU A 64 -9.83 -8.41 -4.70
CA GLU A 64 -10.16 -7.50 -5.79
C GLU A 64 -9.63 -6.09 -5.58
N ILE A 65 -9.64 -5.61 -4.33
CA ILE A 65 -9.01 -4.34 -3.98
C ILE A 65 -7.51 -4.47 -4.17
N GLN A 66 -6.87 -5.47 -3.55
CA GLN A 66 -5.41 -5.66 -3.62
C GLN A 66 -4.88 -5.71 -5.06
N GLN A 67 -5.55 -6.45 -5.96
CA GLN A 67 -5.09 -6.54 -7.35
C GLN A 67 -5.26 -5.24 -8.15
N ARG A 68 -6.22 -4.37 -7.78
CA ARG A 68 -6.51 -3.10 -8.46
C ARG A 68 -5.73 -1.94 -7.89
N THR A 69 -5.24 -2.06 -6.66
CA THR A 69 -4.38 -1.09 -6.00
C THR A 69 -3.10 -0.87 -6.84
N LYS A 70 -2.69 0.39 -6.94
CA LYS A 70 -1.39 0.74 -7.53
C LYS A 70 -0.32 0.57 -6.46
N TYR A 71 0.78 -0.09 -6.79
CA TYR A 71 1.90 -0.27 -5.86
C TYR A 71 3.06 0.66 -6.21
N ALA A 72 3.84 1.00 -5.18
CA ALA A 72 5.12 1.69 -5.32
C ALA A 72 6.15 0.79 -6.03
N CYS A 73 6.82 1.35 -7.03
CA CYS A 73 7.86 0.65 -7.78
C CYS A 73 9.21 0.75 -7.06
N SER A 74 9.87 -0.38 -6.77
CA SER A 74 11.20 -0.40 -6.16
C SER A 74 12.30 0.25 -7.01
N PHE A 75 12.07 0.44 -8.31
CA PHE A 75 13.06 1.01 -9.22
C PHE A 75 12.92 2.52 -9.43
N CYS A 76 11.69 3.06 -9.39
CA CYS A 76 11.44 4.47 -9.69
C CYS A 76 10.70 5.22 -8.59
N GLY A 77 10.36 4.56 -7.47
CA GLY A 77 9.63 5.15 -6.33
C GLY A 77 8.15 5.48 -6.59
N LYS A 78 7.74 5.66 -7.84
CA LYS A 78 6.37 6.06 -8.23
C LYS A 78 5.35 4.94 -8.02
N GLU A 79 4.15 5.28 -7.51
CA GLU A 79 2.98 4.40 -7.38
C GLU A 79 2.27 4.14 -8.71
N SER A 80 2.95 3.42 -9.60
CA SER A 80 2.49 3.19 -10.98
C SER A 80 2.52 1.72 -11.39
N VAL A 81 2.86 0.82 -10.48
CA VAL A 81 2.86 -0.61 -10.74
C VAL A 81 1.43 -1.12 -10.76
N LYS A 82 1.05 -1.79 -11.86
CA LYS A 82 -0.25 -2.47 -12.02
C LYS A 82 -0.04 -3.92 -12.40
N ARG A 83 -0.97 -4.78 -12.00
CA ARG A 83 -1.00 -6.19 -12.38
C ARG A 83 -1.28 -6.33 -13.88
N LEU A 84 -0.53 -7.20 -14.56
CA LEU A 84 -0.84 -7.64 -15.92
C LEU A 84 -1.47 -9.02 -15.92
N ALA A 85 -0.84 -9.97 -15.24
CA ALA A 85 -1.28 -11.36 -15.13
C ALA A 85 -1.06 -11.88 -13.69
N ALA A 86 -1.38 -13.14 -13.42
CA ALA A 86 -1.00 -13.78 -12.15
C ALA A 86 0.52 -13.76 -11.97
N GLY A 87 0.99 -13.17 -10.87
CA GLY A 87 2.42 -13.08 -10.55
C GLY A 87 3.22 -12.07 -11.38
N VAL A 88 2.66 -11.50 -12.45
CA VAL A 88 3.35 -10.55 -13.34
C VAL A 88 2.80 -9.14 -13.15
N TRP A 89 3.69 -8.23 -12.75
CA TRP A 89 3.39 -6.82 -12.49
C TRP A 89 4.23 -5.93 -13.41
N LYS A 90 3.65 -4.84 -13.92
CA LYS A 90 4.36 -3.89 -14.79
C LYS A 90 4.22 -2.47 -14.28
N CYS A 91 5.34 -1.76 -14.25
CA CYS A 91 5.35 -0.34 -13.98
C CYS A 91 4.82 0.43 -15.19
N LYS A 92 3.74 1.21 -15.01
CA LYS A 92 3.18 2.07 -16.07
C LYS A 92 3.93 3.38 -16.27
N SER A 93 4.88 3.71 -15.39
CA SER A 93 5.68 4.93 -15.55
C SER A 93 6.49 4.88 -16.85
N LYS A 94 6.45 5.97 -17.63
CA LYS A 94 7.14 6.11 -18.93
C LYS A 94 8.65 5.86 -18.84
N GLN A 95 9.26 6.22 -17.72
CA GLN A 95 10.71 6.13 -17.49
C GLN A 95 11.16 4.73 -17.02
N CYS A 96 10.27 3.95 -16.40
CA CYS A 96 10.65 2.68 -15.79
C CYS A 96 10.27 1.50 -16.67
N LYS A 97 8.99 1.36 -17.03
CA LYS A 97 8.43 0.27 -17.86
C LYS A 97 8.81 -1.17 -17.45
N LYS A 98 9.49 -1.37 -16.32
CA LYS A 98 9.97 -2.67 -15.84
C LYS A 98 8.82 -3.59 -15.48
N THR A 99 8.94 -4.84 -15.89
CA THR A 99 8.15 -5.97 -15.44
C THR A 99 8.83 -6.63 -14.25
N MET A 100 8.05 -6.97 -13.23
CA MET A 100 8.54 -7.56 -11.99
C MET A 100 7.65 -8.74 -11.60
N ALA A 101 8.28 -9.78 -11.08
CA ALA A 101 7.59 -10.91 -10.48
C ALA A 101 7.13 -10.54 -9.06
N GLY A 102 5.91 -10.93 -8.72
CA GLY A 102 5.31 -10.69 -7.42
C GLY A 102 4.31 -11.79 -7.05
N GLY A 103 3.49 -11.52 -6.03
CA GLY A 103 2.39 -12.41 -5.69
C GLY A 103 1.25 -12.37 -6.71
N CYS A 104 0.30 -13.30 -6.58
CA CYS A 104 -0.89 -13.35 -7.44
C CYS A 104 -1.77 -12.10 -7.27
N TRP A 105 -1.99 -11.68 -6.02
CA TRP A 105 -2.90 -10.57 -5.67
C TRP A 105 -2.19 -9.33 -5.10
N THR A 106 -0.98 -9.50 -4.56
CA THR A 106 -0.15 -8.43 -3.99
C THR A 106 1.23 -8.41 -4.63
N LEU A 107 1.86 -7.24 -4.71
CA LEU A 107 3.20 -7.12 -5.31
C LEU A 107 4.27 -7.87 -4.51
N THR A 108 4.25 -7.74 -3.18
CA THR A 108 5.09 -8.52 -2.26
C THR A 108 4.18 -9.37 -1.37
N THR A 109 4.53 -10.66 -1.22
CA THR A 109 3.89 -11.55 -0.25
C THR A 109 4.69 -11.56 1.04
N GLY A 110 4.02 -11.80 2.18
CA GLY A 110 4.67 -11.90 3.49
C GLY A 110 5.81 -12.92 3.51
N PRO A 111 5.61 -14.16 3.03
CA PRO A 111 6.66 -15.17 2.96
C PRO A 111 7.83 -14.77 2.04
N ALA A 112 7.58 -14.08 0.93
CA ALA A 112 8.67 -13.61 0.07
C ALA A 112 9.53 -12.54 0.79
N ALA A 113 8.91 -11.68 1.61
CA ALA A 113 9.64 -10.70 2.39
C ALA A 113 10.54 -11.36 3.46
N THR A 114 10.05 -12.40 4.15
CA THR A 114 10.84 -13.12 5.16
C THR A 114 12.00 -13.90 4.55
N VAL A 115 11.80 -14.52 3.38
CA VAL A 115 12.86 -15.20 2.63
C VAL A 115 13.96 -14.21 2.22
N ARG A 116 13.58 -13.04 1.68
CA ARG A 116 14.56 -11.99 1.32
C ARG A 116 15.37 -11.52 2.53
N ALA A 117 14.73 -11.31 3.68
CA ALA A 117 15.42 -10.92 4.91
C ALA A 117 16.36 -12.02 5.41
N THR A 118 15.93 -13.28 5.35
CA THR A 118 16.73 -14.43 5.78
C THR A 118 17.96 -14.61 4.90
N ILE A 119 17.80 -14.54 3.58
CA ILE A 119 18.92 -14.61 2.62
C ILE A 119 19.90 -13.47 2.88
N ALA A 120 19.42 -12.23 3.09
CA ALA A 120 20.29 -11.10 3.38
C ALA A 120 21.11 -11.30 4.67
N ARG A 121 20.51 -11.88 5.71
CA ARG A 121 21.21 -12.23 6.96
C ARG A 121 22.28 -13.30 6.74
N LEU A 122 21.93 -14.38 6.04
CA LEU A 122 22.86 -15.49 5.77
C LEU A 122 24.06 -15.04 4.92
N LYS A 123 23.84 -14.21 3.90
CA LYS A 123 24.92 -13.66 3.07
C LYS A 123 25.93 -12.84 3.88
N LYS A 124 25.45 -12.02 4.83
CA LYS A 124 26.33 -11.23 5.72
C LYS A 124 27.17 -12.12 6.64
N ALA A 125 26.56 -13.17 7.18
CA ALA A 125 27.25 -14.12 8.06
C ALA A 125 28.36 -14.88 7.30
N GLN A 126 28.16 -15.19 6.03
CA GLN A 126 29.17 -15.88 5.20
C GLN A 126 30.33 -14.97 4.81
N GLN A 127 30.06 -13.70 4.48
CA GLN A 127 31.11 -12.75 4.06
C GLN A 127 32.07 -12.38 5.20
N GLY A 128 31.56 -12.27 6.44
CA GLY A 128 32.38 -12.01 7.62
C GLY A 128 33.32 -13.14 8.03
N GLY A 129 33.19 -14.35 7.48
CA GLY A 129 34.11 -15.48 7.73
C GLY A 129 35.23 -15.61 6.69
N THR A 130 35.19 -14.83 5.60
CA THR A 130 36.18 -14.90 4.50
C THR A 130 37.30 -13.87 4.61
N GLU A 131 37.18 -12.85 5.47
CA GLU A 131 38.22 -11.83 5.65
C GLU A 131 39.23 -12.14 6.77
N GLU A 132 39.15 -13.34 7.39
CA GLU A 132 40.02 -13.75 8.49
C GLU A 132 41.12 -14.75 8.05
N LYS A 133 41.47 -14.80 6.76
CA LYS A 133 42.52 -15.69 6.25
C LYS A 133 43.45 -15.00 5.26
#